data_AF-A0A1V5UIH1-F1
#
_entry.id   AF-A0A1V5UIH1-F1
#
_cell.length_a   1.000
_cell.length_b   1.000
_cell.length_c   1.000
_cell.angle_alpha   90.00
_cell.angle_beta   90.00
_cell.angle_gamma   90.00
#
_symmetry.space_group_name_H-M   'P 1'
#
loop_
_entity.id
_entity.type
_entity.pdbx_description
1 polymer ?
#
loop_
_entity_poly.entity_id
_entity_poly.type
_entity_poly.pdbx_seq_one_letter_code
_entity_poly.pdbx_strand_id
1 'polypeptide(L)'
;MTTEEKNQILNLNRSGMTCRQISTALNIHHSTISNFLENNKKIETFGHCQTCGLEIEIPIKKRGGITPRFCSDQCRFDWHKKYTAMKTVKRICEFCGKEFTVVSYRKNKFCSRDCANKSQHEHR
;
A
#
# COMPACT_ATOMS: atom_id res chain seq x y z
N MET A 1 18.93 -9.22 -0.24
CA MET A 1 18.20 -9.17 1.05
C MET A 1 16.71 -9.00 0.80
N THR A 2 15.94 -10.04 1.05
CA THR A 2 14.47 -10.05 1.00
C THR A 2 13.87 -9.20 2.12
N THR A 3 12.57 -8.89 2.04
CA THR A 3 11.86 -8.17 3.12
C THR A 3 11.84 -8.99 4.41
N GLU A 4 11.73 -10.32 4.29
CA GLU A 4 11.73 -11.24 5.42
C GLU A 4 13.08 -11.25 6.14
N GLU A 5 14.18 -11.39 5.40
CA GLU A 5 15.56 -11.34 5.96
C GLU A 5 15.84 -10.01 6.67
N LYS A 6 15.33 -8.89 6.13
CA LYS A 6 15.45 -7.56 6.75
C LYS A 6 14.74 -7.51 8.11
N ASN A 7 13.52 -8.02 8.19
CA ASN A 7 12.75 -8.04 9.42
C ASN A 7 13.42 -8.94 10.48
N GLN A 8 13.94 -10.10 10.07
CA GLN A 8 14.66 -11.02 10.94
C GLN A 8 15.93 -10.39 11.52
N ILE A 9 16.74 -9.71 10.68
CA ILE A 9 17.94 -9.00 11.15
C ILE A 9 17.57 -7.92 12.19
N LEU A 10 16.52 -7.13 11.94
CA LEU A 10 16.08 -6.09 12.88
C LEU A 10 15.63 -6.68 14.22
N ASN A 11 14.88 -7.79 14.19
CA ASN A 11 14.38 -8.44 15.40
C ASN A 11 15.51 -9.05 16.24
N LEU A 12 16.45 -9.77 15.61
CA LEU A 12 17.59 -10.37 16.30
C LEU A 12 18.56 -9.31 16.86
N ASN A 13 18.74 -8.19 16.14
CA ASN A 13 19.54 -7.08 16.65
C ASN A 13 18.86 -6.39 17.85
N ARG A 14 17.52 -6.27 17.84
CA ARG A 14 16.74 -5.76 18.99
C ARG A 14 16.81 -6.68 20.21
N SER A 15 16.94 -7.98 20.03
CA SER A 15 17.15 -8.94 21.12
C SER A 15 18.59 -8.97 21.66
N GLY A 16 19.45 -8.05 21.22
CA GLY A 16 20.83 -7.91 21.71
C GLY A 16 21.86 -8.81 21.03
N MET A 17 21.51 -9.50 19.94
CA MET A 17 22.49 -10.28 19.18
C MET A 17 23.43 -9.37 18.39
N THR A 18 24.70 -9.74 18.35
CA THR A 18 25.73 -9.06 17.54
C THR A 18 25.61 -9.42 16.05
N CYS A 19 26.12 -8.57 15.17
CA CYS A 19 26.13 -8.81 13.72
C CYS A 19 26.73 -10.17 13.34
N ARG A 20 27.74 -10.65 14.09
CA ARG A 20 28.40 -11.94 13.86
C ARG A 20 27.49 -13.11 14.21
N GLN A 21 26.73 -13.02 15.30
CA GLN A 21 25.74 -14.04 15.68
C GLN A 21 24.57 -14.09 14.69
N ILE A 22 24.09 -12.92 14.25
CA ILE A 22 23.04 -12.83 13.22
C ILE A 22 23.53 -13.39 11.89
N SER A 23 24.79 -13.15 11.55
CA SER A 23 25.42 -13.67 10.33
C SER A 23 25.37 -15.20 10.29
N THR A 24 25.73 -15.85 11.40
CA THR A 24 25.66 -17.31 11.52
C THR A 24 24.22 -17.81 11.50
N ALA A 25 23.30 -17.15 12.19
CA ALA A 25 21.90 -17.58 12.29
C ALA A 25 21.15 -17.53 10.96
N LEU A 26 21.38 -16.49 10.15
CA LEU A 26 20.67 -16.27 8.89
C LEU A 26 21.48 -16.68 7.65
N ASN A 27 22.72 -17.13 7.83
CA ASN A 27 23.69 -17.38 6.76
C ASN A 27 23.87 -16.17 5.82
N ILE A 28 23.90 -14.96 6.39
CA ILE A 28 24.10 -13.70 5.68
C ILE A 28 25.46 -13.14 6.09
N HIS A 29 26.27 -12.65 5.16
CA HIS A 29 27.60 -12.12 5.48
C HIS A 29 27.53 -10.93 6.46
N HIS A 30 28.37 -10.93 7.50
CA HIS A 30 28.32 -9.93 8.59
C HIS A 30 28.45 -8.48 8.09
N SER A 31 29.22 -8.22 7.02
CA SER A 31 29.36 -6.86 6.46
C SER A 31 28.06 -6.35 5.83
N THR A 32 27.25 -7.25 5.27
CA THR A 32 25.92 -6.95 4.75
C THR A 32 24.98 -6.56 5.89
N ILE A 33 25.05 -7.27 7.01
CA ILE A 33 24.26 -6.99 8.22
C ILE A 33 24.68 -5.66 8.85
N SER A 34 25.98 -5.41 9.03
CA SER A 34 26.49 -4.15 9.60
C SER A 34 26.06 -2.95 8.75
N ASN A 35 26.29 -3.02 7.43
CA ASN A 35 25.85 -1.99 6.50
C ASN A 35 24.33 -1.77 6.56
N PHE A 36 23.54 -2.84 6.64
CA PHE A 36 22.08 -2.73 6.75
C PHE A 36 21.66 -2.04 8.07
N LEU A 37 22.23 -2.43 9.21
CA LEU A 37 21.92 -1.84 10.51
C LEU A 37 22.36 -0.37 10.60
N GLU A 38 23.56 -0.03 10.13
CA GLU A 38 24.05 1.35 10.09
C GLU A 38 23.19 2.25 9.19
N ASN A 39 22.74 1.72 8.05
CA ASN A 39 21.84 2.45 7.17
C ASN A 39 20.43 2.63 7.76
N ASN A 40 19.98 1.74 8.64
CA ASN A 40 18.70 1.88 9.35
C ASN A 40 18.79 2.81 10.57
N LYS A 41 19.97 3.06 11.15
CA LYS A 41 20.14 4.03 12.25
C LYS A 41 19.97 5.48 11.80
N LYS A 42 20.16 5.76 10.51
CA LYS A 42 20.03 7.09 9.92
C LYS A 42 18.58 7.35 9.54
N ILE A 43 17.77 7.67 10.54
CA ILE A 43 16.36 8.06 10.41
C ILE A 43 16.27 9.58 10.51
N GLU A 44 15.52 10.21 9.61
CA GLU A 44 15.15 11.62 9.69
C GLU A 44 13.64 11.76 9.73
N THR A 45 13.18 12.73 10.52
CA THR A 45 11.79 13.17 10.54
C THR A 45 11.50 13.95 9.26
N PHE A 46 10.56 13.45 8.47
CA PHE A 46 10.19 14.02 7.17
C PHE A 46 9.00 14.99 7.27
N GLY A 47 8.08 14.74 8.21
CA GLY A 47 6.86 15.53 8.38
C GLY A 47 5.81 14.77 9.19
N HIS A 48 4.54 15.18 9.10
CA HIS A 48 3.44 14.54 9.83
C HIS A 48 2.49 13.80 8.87
N CYS A 49 1.98 12.66 9.31
CA CYS A 49 1.01 11.84 8.61
C CYS A 49 -0.30 12.60 8.42
N GLN A 50 -0.80 12.67 7.19
CA GLN A 50 -2.06 13.36 6.90
C GLN A 50 -3.31 12.68 7.49
N THR A 51 -3.18 11.43 7.96
CA THR A 51 -4.30 10.65 8.52
C THR A 51 -4.35 10.74 10.04
N CYS A 52 -3.24 10.43 10.71
CA CYS A 52 -3.17 10.31 12.17
C CYS A 52 -2.36 11.43 12.84
N GLY A 53 -1.67 12.28 12.07
CA GLY A 53 -0.84 13.35 12.59
C GLY A 53 0.51 12.92 13.16
N LEU A 54 0.83 11.63 13.22
CA LEU A 54 2.12 11.15 13.72
C LEU A 54 3.27 11.53 12.80
N GLU A 55 4.44 11.75 13.39
CA GLU A 55 5.68 11.99 12.65
C GLU A 55 6.01 10.82 11.70
N ILE A 56 6.52 11.17 10.52
CA ILE A 56 6.95 10.22 9.50
C ILE A 56 8.47 10.17 9.53
N GLU A 57 8.97 9.03 9.94
CA GLU A 57 10.39 8.71 9.99
C GLU A 57 10.81 7.96 8.72
N ILE A 58 11.83 8.45 8.01
CA ILE A 58 12.39 7.75 6.86
C ILE A 58 13.92 7.60 6.92
N PRO A 59 14.46 6.51 6.34
CA PRO A 59 15.90 6.39 6.15
C PRO A 59 16.45 7.48 5.21
N ILE A 60 17.57 8.11 5.59
CA ILE A 60 18.20 9.24 4.85
C ILE A 60 18.42 8.94 3.35
N LYS A 61 18.71 7.68 2.99
CA LYS A 61 18.97 7.28 1.60
C LYS A 61 17.74 7.35 0.68
N LYS A 62 16.51 7.49 1.22
CA LYS A 62 15.27 7.53 0.41
C LYS A 62 14.90 8.91 -0.13
N ARG A 63 15.74 9.95 0.03
CA ARG A 63 15.45 11.31 -0.48
C ARG A 63 15.28 11.40 -2.01
N GLY A 64 15.64 10.36 -2.76
CA GLY A 64 15.43 10.28 -4.21
C GLY A 64 13.99 9.94 -4.58
N GLY A 65 13.06 10.90 -4.46
CA GLY A 65 11.96 11.00 -5.43
C GLY A 65 10.55 11.23 -4.90
N ILE A 66 10.16 10.75 -3.72
CA ILE A 66 8.78 10.94 -3.23
C ILE A 66 8.77 11.16 -1.71
N THR A 67 8.14 12.26 -1.34
CA THR A 67 7.87 12.68 0.03
C THR A 67 6.70 11.85 0.59
N PRO A 68 6.89 11.01 1.63
CA PRO A 68 5.81 10.20 2.17
C PRO A 68 4.76 11.09 2.84
N ARG A 69 3.49 10.90 2.46
CA ARG A 69 2.34 11.60 3.08
C ARG A 69 1.74 10.86 4.28
N PHE A 70 2.11 9.60 4.46
CA PHE A 70 1.52 8.69 5.45
C PHE A 70 2.60 7.88 6.15
N CYS A 71 2.41 7.62 7.44
CA CYS A 71 3.33 6.80 8.25
C CYS A 71 3.15 5.28 8.01
N SER A 72 2.01 4.85 7.45
CA SER A 72 1.70 3.45 7.19
C SER A 72 0.73 3.27 6.03
N ASP A 73 0.68 2.05 5.47
CA ASP A 73 -0.33 1.68 4.47
C ASP A 73 -1.75 1.76 5.01
N GLN A 74 -1.94 1.46 6.30
CA GLN A 74 -3.23 1.60 6.97
C GLN A 74 -3.69 3.07 6.96
N CYS A 75 -2.81 3.99 7.36
CA CYS A 75 -3.11 5.43 7.30
C CYS A 75 -3.40 5.91 5.88
N ARG A 76 -2.65 5.42 4.89
CA ARG A 76 -2.91 5.71 3.47
C ARG A 76 -4.32 5.24 3.06
N PHE A 77 -4.69 4.01 3.42
CA PHE A 77 -6.00 3.46 3.11
C PHE A 77 -7.13 4.25 3.78
N ASP A 78 -7.00 4.56 5.08
CA ASP A 78 -8.02 5.29 5.83
C ASP A 78 -8.23 6.71 5.28
N TRP A 79 -7.15 7.36 4.88
CA TRP A 79 -7.22 8.66 4.22
C TRP A 79 -7.98 8.56 2.89
N HIS A 80 -7.65 7.57 2.05
CA HIS A 80 -8.37 7.33 0.80
C HIS A 80 -9.84 7.00 1.06
N LYS A 81 -10.16 6.14 2.03
CA LYS A 81 -11.54 5.83 2.37
C LYS A 81 -12.33 7.07 2.80
N LYS A 82 -11.71 7.96 3.57
CA LYS A 82 -12.35 9.18 4.09
C LYS A 82 -12.50 10.28 3.04
N TYR A 83 -11.47 10.52 2.23
CA TYR A 83 -11.38 11.68 1.34
C TYR A 83 -11.59 11.35 -0.14
N THR A 84 -11.44 10.09 -0.55
CA THR A 84 -11.78 9.62 -1.90
C THR A 84 -13.07 8.81 -1.88
N ALA A 85 -14.15 9.40 -1.34
CA ALA A 85 -15.48 8.86 -1.52
C ALA A 85 -15.74 8.66 -3.02
N MET A 86 -15.97 7.41 -3.43
CA MET A 86 -16.27 7.07 -4.81
C MET A 86 -17.58 7.75 -5.18
N LYS A 87 -17.54 8.79 -6.01
CA LYS A 87 -18.74 9.45 -6.52
C LYS A 87 -19.60 8.40 -7.22
N THR A 88 -20.81 8.16 -6.73
CA THR A 88 -21.77 7.27 -7.38
C THR A 88 -22.73 8.09 -8.24
N VAL A 89 -23.19 7.48 -9.33
CA VAL A 89 -24.20 8.05 -10.23
C VAL A 89 -25.27 6.99 -10.46
N LYS A 90 -26.52 7.44 -10.60
CA LYS A 90 -27.64 6.61 -11.03
C LYS A 90 -27.66 6.53 -12.55
N ARG A 91 -27.91 5.35 -13.10
CA ARG A 91 -28.07 5.11 -14.54
C ARG A 91 -29.24 4.17 -14.78
N ILE A 92 -29.80 4.22 -15.98
CA ILE A 92 -30.84 3.31 -16.43
C ILE A 92 -30.19 2.18 -17.24
N CYS A 93 -30.56 0.94 -16.96
CA CYS A 93 -30.09 -0.22 -17.71
C CYS A 93 -30.62 -0.17 -19.16
N GLU A 94 -29.74 -0.22 -20.15
CA GLU A 94 -30.11 -0.20 -21.57
C GLU A 94 -30.93 -1.44 -22.01
N PHE A 95 -30.91 -2.53 -21.24
CA PHE A 95 -31.65 -3.77 -21.51
C PHE A 95 -32.99 -3.85 -20.75
N CYS A 96 -32.97 -3.79 -19.41
CA CYS A 96 -34.18 -4.01 -18.60
C CYS A 96 -34.86 -2.72 -18.10
N GLY A 97 -34.33 -1.54 -18.40
CA GLY A 97 -34.90 -0.25 -17.97
C GLY A 97 -34.82 0.06 -16.48
N LYS A 98 -34.22 -0.81 -15.65
CA LYS A 98 -34.09 -0.59 -14.21
C LYS A 98 -33.02 0.45 -13.88
N GLU A 99 -33.31 1.31 -12.90
CA GLU A 99 -32.30 2.21 -12.32
C GLU A 99 -31.29 1.40 -11.50
N PHE A 100 -30.01 1.70 -11.67
CA PHE A 100 -28.92 1.12 -10.88
C PHE A 100 -27.88 2.17 -10.53
N THR A 101 -27.19 1.95 -9.41
CA THR A 101 -26.12 2.84 -8.94
C THR A 101 -24.77 2.28 -9.36
N VAL A 102 -23.92 3.14 -9.94
CA VAL A 102 -22.57 2.77 -10.36
C VAL A 102 -21.58 3.84 -9.93
N VAL A 103 -20.33 3.47 -9.69
CA VAL A 103 -19.27 4.46 -9.49
C VAL A 103 -19.07 5.26 -10.79
N SER A 104 -18.98 6.59 -10.67
CA SER A 104 -19.00 7.54 -11.78
C SER A 104 -17.96 7.25 -12.88
N TYR A 105 -16.78 6.79 -12.50
CA TYR A 105 -15.70 6.46 -13.45
C TYR A 105 -15.97 5.19 -14.27
N ARG A 106 -16.87 4.30 -13.83
CA ARG A 106 -17.23 3.10 -14.59
C ARG A 106 -18.23 3.47 -15.68
N LYS A 107 -18.07 2.89 -16.87
CA LYS A 107 -18.92 3.13 -18.05
C LYS A 107 -19.98 2.04 -18.26
N ASN A 108 -20.44 1.39 -17.20
CA ASN A 108 -21.47 0.35 -17.28
C ASN A 108 -22.77 0.90 -17.88
N LYS A 109 -23.30 0.14 -18.86
CA LYS A 109 -24.60 0.35 -19.53
C LYS A 109 -25.72 -0.53 -18.97
N PHE A 110 -25.34 -1.61 -18.28
CA PHE A 110 -26.27 -2.63 -17.78
C PHE A 110 -26.16 -2.76 -16.26
N CYS A 111 -27.29 -3.04 -15.61
CA CYS A 111 -27.36 -3.19 -14.16
C CYS A 111 -26.73 -4.50 -13.65
N SER A 112 -26.56 -5.50 -14.52
CA SER A 112 -26.06 -6.84 -14.17
C SER A 112 -25.34 -7.48 -15.35
N ARG A 113 -24.54 -8.52 -15.06
CA ARG A 113 -23.90 -9.34 -16.10
C ARG A 113 -24.94 -10.05 -16.97
N ASP A 114 -26.06 -10.48 -16.39
CA ASP A 114 -27.14 -11.13 -17.11
C ASP A 114 -27.77 -10.22 -18.15
N CYS A 115 -28.04 -8.95 -17.79
CA CYS A 115 -28.55 -7.95 -18.75
C CYS A 115 -27.57 -7.69 -19.88
N ALA A 116 -26.26 -7.65 -19.58
CA ALA A 116 -25.23 -7.47 -20.60
C ALA A 116 -25.12 -8.68 -21.55
N ASN A 117 -25.30 -9.90 -21.04
CA ASN A 117 -25.29 -11.10 -21.88
C ASN A 117 -26.56 -11.15 -22.75
N LYS A 118 -27.74 -10.92 -22.17
CA LYS A 118 -29.02 -10.95 -22.90
C LYS A 118 -29.07 -9.94 -24.04
N SER A 119 -28.58 -8.71 -23.84
CA SER A 119 -28.50 -7.70 -24.90
C SER A 119 -27.62 -8.13 -26.08
N GLN A 120 -26.59 -8.97 -25.85
CA GLN A 120 -25.74 -9.48 -26.93
C GLN A 120 -26.41 -10.57 -27.75
N HIS A 121 -27.33 -11.33 -27.15
CA HIS A 121 -28.06 -12.40 -27.84
C HIS A 121 -29.25 -11.88 -28.64
N GLU A 122 -29.91 -10.78 -28.25
CA GLU A 122 -31.04 -10.19 -29.00
C GLU A 122 -30.62 -9.49 -30.31
N HIS A 123 -29.38 -9.03 -30.42
CA HIS A 123 -28.87 -8.34 -31.62
C HIS A 123 -28.11 -9.26 -32.59
N ARG A 124 -28.24 -10.57 -32.43
CA ARG A 124 -27.52 -11.59 -33.21
C ARG A 124 -28.48 -12.34 -34.12
#